data_AF-A0A2N2PPL8-F1
#
_entry.id   AF-A0A2N2PPL8-F1
#
_cell.length_a   1.000
_cell.length_b   1.000
_cell.length_c   1.000
_cell.angle_alpha   90.00
_cell.angle_beta   90.00
_cell.angle_gamma   90.00
#
_symmetry.space_group_name_H-M   'P 1'
#
loop_
_entity.id
_entity.type
_entity.pdbx_description
1 polymer ?
#
loop_
_entity_poly.entity_id
_entity_poly.type
_entity_poly.pdbx_seq_one_letter_code
_entity_poly.pdbx_strand_id
1 'polypeptide(L)'
;MTKAQEYLAFAGQLDASATLNLPHSVSRCYYAMYHAARAVVLHVRRADPDDHERLPAALGQCLGLPYGDLLGRWREARNQVDYSPYPPADLRQQALAAVSDAELLLAACREGLRKRGVSL
;
A
#
# COMPACT_ATOMS: atom_id res chain seq x y z
N MET A 1 -10.59 0.33 6.82
CA MET A 1 -10.10 -0.88 6.14
C MET A 1 -10.84 -1.17 4.85
N THR A 2 -12.16 -0.94 4.77
CA THR A 2 -12.97 -1.13 3.55
C THR A 2 -12.33 -0.54 2.29
N LYS A 3 -11.98 0.75 2.30
CA LYS A 3 -11.33 1.41 1.15
C LYS A 3 -10.02 0.75 0.72
N ALA A 4 -9.23 0.24 1.67
CA ALA A 4 -8.00 -0.47 1.36
C ALA A 4 -8.29 -1.81 0.64
N GLN A 5 -9.31 -2.54 1.10
CA GLN A 5 -9.74 -3.79 0.48
C GLN A 5 -10.30 -3.58 -0.92
N GLU A 6 -11.09 -2.52 -1.13
CA GLU A 6 -11.63 -2.16 -2.44
C GLU A 6 -10.53 -1.88 -3.46
N TYR A 7 -9.49 -1.12 -3.08
CA TYR A 7 -8.36 -0.87 -3.96
C TYR A 7 -7.57 -2.12 -4.31
N LEU A 8 -7.32 -3.00 -3.32
CA LEU A 8 -6.62 -4.26 -3.59
C LEU A 8 -7.45 -5.19 -4.47
N ALA A 9 -8.76 -5.30 -4.21
CA ALA A 9 -9.67 -6.09 -5.03
C ALA A 9 -9.70 -5.57 -6.48
N PHE A 10 -9.77 -4.25 -6.67
CA PHE A 10 -9.68 -3.63 -7.99
C PHE A 10 -8.34 -3.92 -8.67
N ALA A 11 -7.21 -3.81 -7.95
CA ALA A 11 -5.90 -4.12 -8.50
C ALA A 11 -5.81 -5.59 -8.98
N GLY A 12 -6.43 -6.53 -8.27
CA GLY A 12 -6.50 -7.94 -8.65
C GLY A 12 -7.42 -8.25 -9.84
N GLN A 13 -8.30 -7.32 -10.23
CA GLN A 13 -9.16 -7.45 -11.41
C GLN A 13 -8.50 -6.93 -12.69
N LEU A 14 -7.39 -6.20 -12.57
CA LEU A 14 -6.67 -5.67 -13.72
C LEU A 14 -5.98 -6.80 -14.47
N ASP A 15 -6.22 -6.88 -15.78
CA ASP A 15 -5.52 -7.83 -16.63
C ASP A 15 -4.03 -7.49 -16.69
N ALA A 16 -3.21 -8.33 -16.06
CA ALA A 16 -1.76 -8.19 -16.01
C ALA A 16 -1.10 -8.43 -17.39
N SER A 17 -1.81 -9.02 -18.37
CA SER A 17 -1.29 -9.15 -19.73
C SER A 17 -1.24 -7.79 -20.44
N ALA A 18 -2.17 -6.89 -20.13
CA ALA A 18 -2.28 -5.57 -20.72
C ALA A 18 -1.28 -4.57 -20.09
N THR A 19 -0.32 -4.10 -20.88
CA THR A 19 0.73 -3.16 -20.44
C THR A 19 0.18 -1.88 -19.81
N LEU A 20 -0.94 -1.34 -20.34
CA LEU A 20 -1.59 -0.14 -19.81
C LEU A 20 -2.12 -0.33 -18.38
N ASN A 21 -2.42 -1.56 -17.96
CA ASN A 21 -2.93 -1.84 -16.63
C ASN A 21 -1.83 -1.92 -15.57
N LEU A 22 -0.56 -2.12 -15.96
CA LEU A 22 0.53 -2.34 -15.00
C LEU A 22 0.80 -1.13 -14.10
N PRO A 23 0.88 0.14 -14.60
CA PRO A 23 0.98 1.32 -13.74
C PRO A 23 -0.20 1.43 -12.78
N HIS A 24 -1.42 1.16 -13.29
CA HIS A 24 -2.64 1.21 -12.48
C HIS A 24 -2.60 0.17 -11.36
N SER A 25 -2.10 -1.04 -11.61
CA SER A 25 -1.94 -2.07 -10.58
C SER A 25 -1.03 -1.57 -9.44
N VAL A 26 0.17 -1.07 -9.77
CA VAL A 26 1.10 -0.51 -8.79
C VAL A 26 0.47 0.64 -7.99
N SER A 27 -0.18 1.57 -8.68
CA SER A 27 -0.83 2.72 -8.05
C SER A 27 -1.95 2.30 -7.09
N ARG A 28 -2.81 1.35 -7.50
CA ARG A 28 -3.93 0.87 -6.68
C ARG A 28 -3.46 0.05 -5.48
N CYS A 29 -2.45 -0.80 -5.65
CA CYS A 29 -1.79 -1.48 -4.54
C CYS A 29 -1.21 -0.51 -3.52
N TYR A 30 -0.55 0.57 -3.98
CA TYR A 30 -0.07 1.62 -3.08
C TYR A 30 -1.20 2.29 -2.30
N TYR A 31 -2.30 2.67 -2.96
CA TYR A 31 -3.43 3.29 -2.26
C TYR A 31 -4.13 2.32 -1.29
N ALA A 32 -4.16 1.02 -1.59
CA ALA A 32 -4.61 0.01 -0.64
C ALA A 32 -3.74 0.04 0.63
N MET A 33 -2.42 -0.03 0.47
CA MET A 33 -1.45 0.02 1.57
C MET A 33 -1.54 1.32 2.37
N TYR A 34 -1.63 2.47 1.69
CA TYR A 34 -1.77 3.79 2.30
C TYR A 34 -3.01 3.89 3.20
N HIS A 35 -4.17 3.45 2.73
CA HIS A 35 -5.40 3.49 3.53
C HIS A 35 -5.39 2.51 4.70
N ALA A 36 -4.76 1.34 4.54
CA ALA A 36 -4.58 0.39 5.64
C ALA A 36 -3.65 0.97 6.72
N ALA A 37 -2.53 1.55 6.30
CA ALA A 37 -1.55 2.18 7.18
C ALA A 37 -2.14 3.36 7.96
N ARG A 38 -2.91 4.24 7.30
CA ARG A 38 -3.63 5.33 7.97
C ARG A 38 -4.59 4.83 9.05
N ALA A 39 -5.35 3.76 8.76
CA ALA A 39 -6.26 3.17 9.74
C ALA A 39 -5.50 2.69 10.99
N VAL A 40 -4.37 2.01 10.81
CA VAL A 40 -3.49 1.57 11.89
C VAL A 40 -2.96 2.76 12.67
N VAL A 41 -2.37 3.76 12.00
CA VAL A 41 -1.76 4.92 12.66
C VAL A 41 -2.80 5.71 13.45
N LEU A 42 -4.01 5.90 12.91
CA LEU A 42 -5.13 6.53 13.62
C LEU A 42 -5.47 5.79 14.93
N HIS A 43 -5.54 4.47 14.89
CA HIS A 43 -5.87 3.68 16.08
C HIS A 43 -4.70 3.55 17.05
N VAL A 44 -3.46 3.62 16.55
CA VAL A 44 -2.24 3.46 17.36
C VAL A 44 -1.86 4.75 18.05
N ARG A 45 -1.84 5.84 17.30
CA ARG A 45 -1.26 7.12 17.69
C ARG A 45 -2.29 8.21 17.89
N ARG A 46 -3.58 7.93 17.62
CA ARG A 46 -4.66 8.94 17.63
C ARG A 46 -4.36 10.13 16.72
N ALA A 47 -3.69 9.85 15.61
CA ALA A 47 -3.30 10.83 14.60
C ALA A 47 -3.61 10.27 13.21
N ASP A 48 -4.08 11.11 12.29
CA ASP A 48 -4.36 10.73 10.91
C ASP A 48 -3.41 11.46 9.95
N PRO A 49 -2.18 10.96 9.74
CA PRO A 49 -1.29 11.55 8.76
C PRO A 49 -1.84 11.26 7.36
N ASP A 50 -2.25 12.32 6.69
CA ASP A 50 -2.61 12.32 5.27
C ASP A 50 -1.38 12.42 4.35
N ASP A 51 -0.28 12.91 4.88
CA ASP A 51 1.01 13.04 4.21
C ASP A 51 1.64 11.68 3.83
N HIS A 52 1.85 11.48 2.53
CA HIS A 52 2.50 10.30 1.95
C HIS A 52 3.95 10.12 2.39
N GLU A 53 4.68 11.19 2.72
CA GLU A 53 6.08 11.15 3.16
C GLU A 53 6.24 10.68 4.61
N ARG A 54 5.33 11.11 5.48
CA ARG A 54 5.43 10.86 6.92
C ARG A 54 4.81 9.54 7.34
N LEU A 55 3.85 9.03 6.56
CA LEU A 55 3.13 7.81 6.87
C LEU A 55 4.02 6.55 7.00
N PRO A 56 5.04 6.31 6.14
CA PRO A 56 5.96 5.17 6.30
C PRO A 56 6.64 5.13 7.68
N ALA A 57 7.23 6.24 8.12
CA ALA A 57 7.87 6.33 9.42
C ALA A 57 6.87 6.10 10.57
N ALA A 58 5.66 6.67 10.44
CA ALA A 58 4.61 6.47 11.44
C ALA A 58 4.13 5.02 11.51
N LEU A 59 3.98 4.34 10.36
CA LEU A 59 3.63 2.93 10.30
C LEU A 59 4.74 2.05 10.89
N GLY A 60 6.00 2.37 10.60
CA GLY A 60 7.16 1.67 11.16
C GLY A 60 7.20 1.68 12.68
N GLN A 61 6.80 2.78 13.31
CA GLN A 61 6.65 2.88 14.76
C GLN A 61 5.47 2.07 15.31
N CYS A 62 4.45 1.79 14.50
CA CYS A 62 3.25 1.07 14.90
C CYS A 62 3.37 -0.45 14.74
N LEU A 63 3.93 -0.92 13.62
CA LEU A 63 3.97 -2.33 13.24
C LEU A 63 5.40 -2.89 13.10
N GLY A 64 6.43 -2.04 13.14
CA GLY A 64 7.82 -2.39 12.93
C GLY A 64 8.39 -1.82 11.62
N LEU A 65 9.69 -1.50 11.63
CA LEU A 65 10.40 -0.85 10.53
C LEU A 65 10.20 -1.52 9.16
N PRO A 66 10.23 -2.87 9.01
CA PRO A 66 10.05 -3.49 7.70
C PRO A 66 8.75 -3.12 6.98
N TYR A 67 7.66 -2.88 7.72
CA TYR A 67 6.38 -2.45 7.12
C TYR A 67 6.39 -0.96 6.73
N GLY A 68 7.11 -0.13 7.51
CA GLY A 68 7.36 1.26 7.14
C GLY A 68 8.18 1.35 5.85
N ASP A 69 9.28 0.61 5.78
CA ASP A 69 10.16 0.57 4.61
C ASP A 69 9.43 0.03 3.37
N LEU A 70 8.60 -1.02 3.56
CA LEU A 70 7.73 -1.55 2.51
C LEU A 70 6.81 -0.47 1.92
N LEU A 71 6.11 0.29 2.77
CA LEU A 71 5.23 1.37 2.33
C LEU A 71 6.01 2.50 1.64
N GLY A 72 7.20 2.83 2.15
CA GLY A 72 8.10 3.82 1.56
C GLY A 72 8.53 3.45 0.15
N ARG A 73 9.00 2.22 -0.06
CA ARG A 73 9.38 1.70 -1.39
C ARG A 73 8.23 1.78 -2.38
N TRP A 74 7.01 1.39 -1.98
CA TRP A 74 5.86 1.44 -2.88
C TRP A 74 5.34 2.86 -3.15
N ARG A 75 5.59 3.82 -2.25
CA ARG A 75 5.36 5.25 -2.54
C ARG A 75 6.25 5.70 -3.70
N GLU A 76 7.54 5.37 -3.65
CA GLU A 76 8.50 5.74 -4.70
C GLU A 76 8.16 5.08 -6.03
N ALA A 77 7.87 3.77 -6.03
CA ALA A 77 7.43 3.06 -7.22
C ALA A 77 6.15 3.65 -7.80
N ARG A 78 5.16 3.97 -6.96
CA ARG A 78 3.93 4.66 -7.40
C ARG A 78 4.23 6.01 -8.04
N ASN A 79 5.10 6.82 -7.41
CA ASN A 79 5.47 8.12 -7.96
C ASN A 79 6.14 7.97 -9.33
N GLN A 80 6.99 6.96 -9.51
CA GLN A 80 7.62 6.68 -10.79
C GLN A 80 6.56 6.34 -11.84
N VAL A 81 5.65 5.40 -11.57
CA VAL A 81 4.70 4.94 -12.60
C VAL A 81 3.57 5.95 -12.89
N ASP A 82 3.19 6.80 -11.94
CA ASP A 82 2.09 7.76 -12.10
C ASP A 82 2.56 9.10 -12.70
N TYR A 83 3.80 9.51 -12.45
CA TYR A 83 4.27 10.86 -12.82
C TYR A 83 5.50 10.88 -13.73
N SER A 84 6.31 9.82 -13.78
CA SER A 84 7.46 9.80 -14.67
C SER A 84 7.03 9.56 -16.12
N PRO A 85 7.58 10.30 -17.10
CA PRO A 85 7.39 9.98 -18.51
C PRO A 85 8.13 8.70 -18.93
N TYR A 86 9.02 8.17 -18.07
CA TYR A 86 9.83 7.00 -18.36
C TYR A 86 9.36 5.80 -17.52
N PRO A 87 8.65 4.83 -18.13
CA PRO A 87 8.19 3.65 -17.42
C PRO A 87 9.38 2.76 -17.03
N PRO A 88 9.36 2.14 -15.84
CA PRO A 88 10.41 1.22 -15.43
C PRO A 88 10.44 -0.03 -16.33
N ALA A 89 11.65 -0.52 -16.63
CA ALA A 89 11.83 -1.66 -17.53
C ALA A 89 11.20 -2.97 -16.99
N ASP A 90 11.09 -3.09 -15.67
CA ASP A 90 10.57 -4.22 -14.93
C ASP A 90 9.13 -4.02 -14.43
N LEU A 91 8.38 -3.08 -15.01
CA LEU A 91 7.04 -2.70 -14.54
C LEU A 91 6.07 -3.87 -14.33
N ARG A 92 6.14 -4.92 -15.17
CA ARG A 92 5.33 -6.14 -14.99
C ARG A 92 5.67 -6.87 -13.69
N GLN A 93 6.97 -7.02 -13.40
CA GLN A 93 7.43 -7.64 -12.16
C GLN A 93 7.06 -6.78 -10.96
N GLN A 94 7.17 -5.44 -11.08
CA GLN A 94 6.72 -4.52 -10.04
C GLN A 94 5.21 -4.64 -9.79
N ALA A 95 4.37 -4.71 -10.82
CA ALA A 95 2.93 -4.87 -10.63
C ALA A 95 2.57 -6.16 -9.87
N LEU A 96 3.21 -7.29 -10.21
CA LEU A 96 3.01 -8.55 -9.50
C LEU A 96 3.49 -8.48 -8.04
N ALA A 97 4.66 -7.89 -7.82
CA ALA A 97 5.19 -7.69 -6.47
C ALA A 97 4.29 -6.75 -5.64
N ALA A 98 3.72 -5.71 -6.25
CA ALA A 98 2.85 -4.76 -5.58
C ALA A 98 1.58 -5.42 -5.02
N VAL A 99 1.01 -6.39 -5.75
CA VAL A 99 -0.14 -7.16 -5.26
C VAL A 99 0.24 -7.98 -4.03
N SER A 100 1.32 -8.76 -4.13
CA SER A 100 1.77 -9.61 -3.02
C SER A 100 2.16 -8.81 -1.77
N ASP A 101 2.87 -7.71 -1.95
CA ASP A 101 3.27 -6.82 -0.86
C ASP A 101 2.09 -6.08 -0.25
N ALA A 102 1.10 -5.68 -1.06
CA ALA A 102 -0.14 -5.08 -0.55
C ALA A 102 -0.94 -6.09 0.29
N GLU A 103 -1.06 -7.34 -0.16
CA GLU A 103 -1.71 -8.41 0.62
C GLU A 103 -1.03 -8.60 1.99
N LEU A 104 0.31 -8.70 1.98
CA LEU A 104 1.12 -8.84 3.19
C LEU A 104 0.93 -7.67 4.15
N LEU A 105 1.01 -6.43 3.66
CA LEU A 105 0.86 -5.25 4.50
C LEU A 105 -0.58 -5.10 5.03
N LEU A 106 -1.60 -5.39 4.21
CA LEU A 106 -2.99 -5.37 4.66
C LEU A 106 -3.26 -6.45 5.72
N ALA A 107 -2.65 -7.63 5.61
CA ALA A 107 -2.74 -8.67 6.64
C ALA A 107 -2.13 -8.19 7.96
N ALA A 108 -0.92 -7.61 7.92
CA ALA A 108 -0.26 -7.05 9.10
C ALA A 108 -1.07 -5.90 9.72
N CYS A 109 -1.66 -5.02 8.92
CA CYS A 109 -2.53 -3.95 9.39
C CYS A 109 -3.79 -4.50 10.08
N ARG A 110 -4.44 -5.51 9.49
CA ARG A 110 -5.61 -6.16 10.08
C ARG A 110 -5.27 -6.78 11.44
N GLU A 111 -4.15 -7.49 11.52
CA GLU A 111 -3.71 -8.11 12.76
C GLU A 111 -3.38 -7.06 13.84
N GLY A 112 -2.67 -6.00 13.46
CA GLY A 112 -2.35 -4.89 14.38
C GLY A 112 -3.60 -4.19 14.94
N LEU A 113 -4.63 -4.03 14.11
CA LEU A 113 -5.93 -3.47 14.52
C LEU A 113 -6.73 -4.44 15.40
N ARG A 114 -6.75 -5.74 15.08
CA ARG A 114 -7.42 -6.78 15.89
C ARG A 114 -6.84 -6.88 17.29
N LYS A 115 -5.51 -6.85 17.43
CA LYS A 115 -4.81 -6.81 18.74
C LYS A 115 -5.20 -5.61 19.60
N ARG A 116 -5.81 -4.58 19.00
CA ARG A 116 -6.31 -3.37 19.65
C ARG A 116 -7.82 -3.34 19.84
N GLY A 117 -8.51 -4.46 19.60
CA GLY A 117 -9.95 -4.58 19.80
C GLY A 117 -10.80 -3.98 18.68
N VAL A 118 -10.22 -3.68 17.52
CA VAL A 118 -10.98 -3.20 16.36
C VAL A 118 -11.60 -4.40 15.63
N SER A 119 -12.93 -4.40 15.50
CA SER A 119 -13.66 -5.35 14.65
C SER A 119 -13.58 -4.90 13.19
N LEU A 120 -13.18 -5.80 12.29
CA LEU A 120 -12.85 -5.52 10.88
C LEU A 120 -13.55 -6.50 9.92
#